data_AF-A0A0G0DED8-F1
#
_entry.id   AF-A0A0G0DED8-F1
#
_cell.length_a   1.000
_cell.length_b   1.000
_cell.length_c   1.000
_cell.angle_alpha   90.00
_cell.angle_beta   90.00
_cell.angle_gamma   90.00
#
_symmetry.space_group_name_H-M   'P 1'
#
loop_
_entity.id
_entity.type
_entity.pdbx_description
1 polymer ?
#
loop_
_entity_poly.entity_id
_entity_poly.type
_entity_poly.pdbx_seq_one_letter_code
_entity_poly.pdbx_strand_id
1 'polypeptide(L)'
;MRNTLGFTIVNLIISLAVFAILSTIILVAIDPASRIQEARDTRRRQDVVALAKAFKDYSLNHQGQLPLVGDISNRKRVLCSNMTRLTCGDDADACLEIDTSTDFLDSYLPTLPIDPSKTNAADSGYYIEGDPSTGQITIGACSYDQAAVTNQPKIKATVLDCGTAGIAYNGSCWYIAAAAAAVNCTYVCSAGFSLTCDGGVTPTVNSCELNRQFGVSACGACSNTTGAGLAYSPGIYTLTGACYEDSQADVCNGSTSAYGRPICPCY
;
A
#
# COMPACT_ATOMS: atom_id res chain seq x y z
N MET A 1 -33.46 52.18 -46.28
CA MET A 1 -34.49 51.15 -46.00
C MET A 1 -33.76 49.86 -45.68
N ARG A 2 -33.97 49.28 -44.50
CA ARG A 2 -33.24 48.09 -44.03
C ARG A 2 -34.11 46.87 -44.35
N ASN A 3 -33.75 46.09 -45.38
CA ASN A 3 -34.41 44.83 -45.71
C ASN A 3 -34.05 43.79 -44.64
N THR A 4 -34.91 43.63 -43.64
CA THR A 4 -34.88 42.46 -42.76
C THR A 4 -35.51 41.29 -43.50
N LEU A 5 -34.66 40.48 -44.14
CA LEU A 5 -35.04 39.16 -44.65
C LEU A 5 -35.35 38.26 -43.45
N GLY A 6 -36.63 37.99 -43.21
CA GLY A 6 -37.09 37.10 -42.15
C GLY A 6 -36.94 35.62 -42.56
N PHE A 7 -36.62 34.77 -41.58
CA PHE A 7 -36.67 33.32 -41.75
C PHE A 7 -38.10 32.90 -42.14
N THR A 8 -38.24 32.18 -43.26
CA THR A 8 -39.53 31.60 -43.68
C THR A 8 -39.82 30.35 -42.84
N ILE A 9 -41.10 30.06 -42.59
CA ILE A 9 -41.53 28.85 -41.85
C ILE A 9 -41.01 27.58 -42.53
N VAL A 10 -40.98 27.56 -43.87
CA VAL A 10 -40.43 26.45 -44.66
C VAL A 10 -38.96 26.20 -44.35
N ASN A 11 -38.15 27.25 -44.20
CA ASN A 11 -36.74 27.10 -43.89
C ASN A 11 -36.51 26.51 -42.50
N LEU A 12 -37.35 26.85 -41.51
CA LEU A 12 -37.24 26.28 -40.17
C LEU A 12 -37.53 24.77 -40.16
N ILE A 13 -38.53 24.34 -40.94
CA ILE A 13 -38.92 22.93 -41.04
C ILE A 13 -37.81 22.12 -41.71
N ILE A 14 -37.23 22.62 -42.80
CA ILE A 14 -36.12 21.95 -43.50
C ILE A 14 -34.88 21.88 -42.59
N SER A 15 -34.55 22.95 -41.87
CA SER A 15 -33.42 22.97 -40.94
C SER A 15 -33.57 21.95 -39.82
N LEU A 16 -34.76 21.79 -39.24
CA LEU A 16 -35.01 20.78 -38.21
C LEU A 16 -34.88 19.34 -38.75
N ALA A 17 -35.34 19.10 -39.98
CA ALA A 17 -35.19 17.80 -40.63
C ALA A 17 -33.71 17.45 -40.85
N VAL A 18 -32.90 18.40 -41.33
CA VAL A 18 -31.46 18.22 -41.50
C VAL A 18 -30.76 18.06 -40.15
N PHE A 19 -31.14 18.84 -39.13
CA PHE A 19 -30.60 18.71 -37.78
C PHE A 19 -30.85 17.32 -37.17
N ALA A 20 -32.06 16.76 -37.37
CA ALA A 20 -32.38 15.42 -36.89
C ALA A 20 -31.48 14.35 -37.52
N ILE A 21 -31.24 14.42 -38.83
CA ILE A 21 -30.37 13.49 -39.55
C ILE A 21 -28.91 13.62 -39.08
N LEU A 22 -28.41 14.85 -38.96
CA LEU A 22 -27.05 15.09 -38.48
C LEU A 22 -26.85 14.62 -37.04
N SER A 23 -27.84 14.86 -36.16
CA SER A 23 -27.79 14.41 -34.77
C SER A 23 -27.70 12.89 -34.66
N THR A 24 -28.46 12.14 -35.47
CA THR A 24 -28.35 10.68 -35.50
C THR A 24 -26.97 10.17 -35.95
N ILE A 25 -26.35 10.83 -36.93
CA ILE A 25 -25.01 10.44 -37.42
C ILE A 25 -23.95 10.67 -36.32
N ILE A 26 -24.03 11.81 -35.62
CA ILE A 26 -23.07 12.14 -34.55
C ILE A 26 -23.14 11.14 -33.40
N LEU A 27 -24.35 10.69 -33.03
CA LEU A 27 -24.53 9.68 -31.97
C LEU A 27 -23.95 8.31 -32.34
N VAL A 28 -23.95 7.95 -33.62
CA VAL A 28 -23.35 6.69 -34.11
C VAL A 28 -21.83 6.83 -34.27
N ALA A 29 -21.34 8.03 -34.59
CA ALA A 29 -19.92 8.29 -34.83
C ALA A 29 -19.07 8.42 -33.54
N ILE A 30 -19.68 8.72 -32.39
CA ILE A 30 -18.99 8.74 -31.11
C ILE A 30 -19.12 7.36 -30.47
N ASP A 31 -18.00 6.69 -30.22
CA ASP A 31 -17.98 5.52 -29.35
C ASP A 31 -18.04 5.98 -27.87
N PRO A 32 -19.20 5.88 -27.19
CA PRO A 32 -19.32 6.30 -25.80
C PRO A 32 -18.41 5.49 -24.88
N ALA A 33 -18.07 4.23 -25.23
CA ALA A 33 -17.21 3.39 -24.43
C ALA A 33 -15.78 3.96 -24.39
N SER A 34 -15.23 4.36 -25.54
CA SER A 34 -13.89 4.98 -25.63
C SER A 34 -13.80 6.27 -24.81
N ARG A 35 -14.83 7.14 -24.86
CA ARG A 35 -14.83 8.40 -24.11
C ARG A 35 -14.88 8.19 -22.59
N ILE A 36 -15.62 7.18 -22.14
CA ILE A 36 -15.66 6.82 -20.71
C ILE A 36 -14.30 6.27 -20.28
N GLN A 37 -13.64 5.46 -21.09
CA GLN A 37 -12.30 4.95 -20.82
C GLN A 37 -11.26 6.08 -20.72
N GLU A 38 -11.26 7.01 -21.68
CA GLU A 38 -10.39 8.21 -21.66
C GLU A 38 -10.57 9.04 -20.39
N ALA A 39 -11.82 9.23 -19.94
CA ALA A 39 -12.11 9.95 -18.70
C ALA A 39 -11.58 9.22 -17.46
N ARG A 40 -11.70 7.89 -17.40
CA ARG A 40 -11.15 7.07 -16.31
C ARG A 40 -9.64 7.13 -16.28
N ASP A 41 -8.98 7.01 -17.42
CA ASP A 41 -7.52 7.07 -17.52
C ASP A 41 -6.97 8.46 -17.16
N THR A 42 -7.67 9.51 -17.55
CA THR A 42 -7.33 10.89 -17.14
C THR A 42 -7.38 11.03 -15.63
N ARG A 43 -8.41 10.49 -14.97
CA ARG A 43 -8.52 10.50 -13.50
C ARG A 43 -7.39 9.69 -12.85
N ARG A 44 -7.10 8.48 -13.34
CA ARG A 44 -5.98 7.66 -12.83
C ARG A 44 -4.64 8.38 -12.92
N ARG A 45 -4.37 9.12 -14.01
CA ARG A 45 -3.14 9.92 -14.16
C ARG A 45 -3.05 11.01 -13.09
N GLN A 46 -4.15 11.72 -12.85
CA GLN A 46 -4.21 12.76 -11.81
C GLN A 46 -3.99 12.15 -10.42
N ASP A 47 -4.63 11.03 -10.12
CA ASP A 47 -4.53 10.33 -8.85
C ASP A 47 -3.10 9.81 -8.62
N VAL A 48 -2.47 9.19 -9.62
CA VAL A 48 -1.07 8.72 -9.54
C VAL A 48 -0.08 9.88 -9.36
N VAL A 49 -0.29 11.02 -10.02
CA VAL A 49 0.54 12.21 -9.80
C VAL A 49 0.36 12.78 -8.39
N ALA A 50 -0.88 12.81 -7.88
CA ALA A 50 -1.17 13.26 -6.52
C ALA A 50 -0.52 12.33 -5.48
N LEU A 51 -0.66 11.02 -5.64
CA LEU A 51 -0.02 10.01 -4.80
C LEU A 51 1.51 10.16 -4.81
N ALA A 52 2.11 10.24 -6.00
CA ALA A 52 3.56 10.39 -6.12
C ALA A 52 4.09 11.67 -5.48
N LYS A 53 3.34 12.78 -5.60
CA LYS A 53 3.68 14.03 -4.91
C LYS A 53 3.55 13.88 -3.39
N ALA A 54 2.47 13.29 -2.89
CA ALA A 54 2.23 13.11 -1.47
C ALA A 54 3.31 12.25 -0.81
N PHE A 55 3.60 11.06 -1.37
CA PHE A 55 4.67 10.19 -0.84
C PHE A 55 6.04 10.85 -0.91
N LYS A 56 6.32 11.59 -1.99
CA LYS A 56 7.57 12.35 -2.10
C LYS A 56 7.69 13.40 -1.00
N ASP A 57 6.68 14.23 -0.84
CA ASP A 57 6.71 15.34 0.13
C ASP A 57 6.74 14.80 1.56
N TYR A 58 6.02 13.71 1.86
CA TYR A 58 6.11 13.03 3.15
C TYR A 58 7.53 12.52 3.40
N SER A 59 8.10 11.78 2.45
CA SER A 59 9.44 11.20 2.55
C SER A 59 10.52 12.27 2.77
N LEU A 60 10.41 13.44 2.11
CA LEU A 60 11.34 14.56 2.32
C LEU A 60 11.28 15.15 3.73
N ASN A 61 10.12 15.13 4.38
CA ASN A 61 9.94 15.66 5.73
C ASN A 61 10.18 14.61 6.83
N HIS A 62 10.15 13.32 6.47
CA HIS A 62 10.27 12.19 7.40
C HIS A 62 11.52 11.32 7.14
N GLN A 63 12.64 11.97 6.78
CA GLN A 63 13.95 11.31 6.64
C GLN A 63 13.97 10.09 5.69
N GLY A 64 13.15 10.10 4.64
CA GLY A 64 13.07 9.00 3.68
C GLY A 64 12.01 7.94 4.02
N GLN A 65 11.39 7.99 5.20
CA GLN A 65 10.34 7.06 5.60
C GLN A 65 9.07 7.26 4.78
N LEU A 66 8.28 6.19 4.64
CA LEU A 66 6.99 6.21 3.98
C LEU A 66 5.90 5.84 4.98
N PRO A 67 4.69 6.40 4.84
CA PRO A 67 3.58 6.18 5.75
C PRO A 67 2.83 4.91 5.35
N LEU A 68 3.56 3.81 5.24
CA LEU A 68 3.07 2.53 4.74
C LEU A 68 3.38 1.43 5.74
N VAL A 69 2.37 0.60 5.95
CA VAL A 69 2.42 -0.59 6.77
C VAL A 69 2.69 -1.77 5.84
N GLY A 70 3.95 -2.18 5.80
CA GLY A 70 4.44 -3.32 5.03
C GLY A 70 5.55 -3.00 4.02
N ASP A 71 6.12 -4.08 3.51
CA ASP A 71 7.25 -4.16 2.57
C ASP A 71 6.92 -3.64 1.18
N ILE A 72 7.62 -2.59 0.78
CA ILE A 72 7.74 -2.28 -0.64
C ILE A 72 8.76 -3.26 -1.22
N SER A 73 8.30 -4.10 -2.15
CA SER A 73 9.12 -5.06 -2.88
C SER A 73 9.13 -4.72 -4.37
N ASN A 74 9.83 -5.52 -5.16
CA ASN A 74 9.82 -5.43 -6.63
C ASN A 74 8.51 -5.92 -7.29
N ARG A 75 7.47 -6.15 -6.49
CA ARG A 75 6.14 -6.59 -6.94
C ARG A 75 5.12 -5.48 -6.74
N LYS A 76 4.07 -5.48 -7.56
CA LYS A 76 2.99 -4.49 -7.45
C LYS A 76 2.14 -4.79 -6.22
N ARG A 77 2.25 -3.94 -5.19
CA ARG A 77 1.38 -4.02 -4.01
C ARG A 77 0.36 -2.89 -4.01
N VAL A 78 -0.92 -3.26 -3.92
CA VAL A 78 -2.05 -2.31 -3.96
C VAL A 78 -2.13 -1.52 -2.65
N LEU A 79 -2.41 -0.22 -2.71
CA LEU A 79 -2.71 0.62 -1.54
C LEU A 79 -4.12 0.32 -1.02
N CYS A 80 -4.28 0.22 0.30
CA CYS A 80 -5.56 -0.10 0.92
C CYS A 80 -5.77 0.68 2.23
N SER A 81 -7.04 0.79 2.64
CA SER A 81 -7.40 1.33 3.95
C SER A 81 -7.33 0.30 5.08
N ASN A 82 -7.32 -1.00 4.74
CA ASN A 82 -7.23 -2.08 5.71
C ASN A 82 -6.63 -3.33 5.05
N MET A 83 -5.69 -3.96 5.76
CA MET A 83 -4.92 -5.13 5.32
C MET A 83 -5.80 -6.26 4.75
N THR A 84 -5.56 -6.61 3.49
CA THR A 84 -6.14 -7.76 2.78
C THR A 84 -5.22 -8.17 1.62
N ARG A 85 -5.45 -9.34 1.01
CA ARG A 85 -4.72 -9.75 -0.20
C ARG A 85 -5.44 -9.24 -1.43
N LEU A 86 -4.73 -8.54 -2.31
CA LEU A 86 -5.26 -7.96 -3.54
C LEU A 86 -4.41 -8.37 -4.74
N THR A 87 -5.01 -8.28 -5.93
CA THR A 87 -4.36 -8.62 -7.20
C THR A 87 -4.17 -7.39 -8.06
N CYS A 88 -3.00 -7.26 -8.67
CA CYS A 88 -2.64 -6.17 -9.56
C CYS A 88 -1.86 -6.71 -10.77
N GLY A 89 -2.56 -6.98 -11.88
CA GLY A 89 -1.98 -7.75 -12.98
C GLY A 89 -1.68 -9.18 -12.54
N ASP A 90 -0.43 -9.62 -12.73
CA ASP A 90 0.05 -10.96 -12.36
C ASP A 90 0.49 -11.07 -10.88
N ASP A 91 0.59 -9.96 -10.15
CA ASP A 91 0.98 -9.94 -8.74
C ASP A 91 -0.24 -10.09 -7.82
N ALA A 92 -0.09 -10.89 -6.76
CA ALA A 92 -1.15 -11.23 -5.80
C ALA A 92 -0.62 -11.26 -4.37
N ASP A 93 -0.52 -10.09 -3.74
CA ASP A 93 0.16 -9.89 -2.47
C ASP A 93 -0.71 -9.16 -1.45
N ALA A 94 -0.24 -9.12 -0.20
CA ALA A 94 -0.85 -8.28 0.82
C ALA A 94 -0.82 -6.81 0.36
N CYS A 95 -1.93 -6.09 0.51
CA CYS A 95 -1.96 -4.68 0.22
C CYS A 95 -1.05 -3.89 1.17
N LEU A 96 -0.68 -2.68 0.80
CA LEU A 96 0.06 -1.73 1.64
C LEU A 96 -0.97 -0.80 2.29
N GLU A 97 -1.13 -0.95 3.59
CA GLU A 97 -2.04 -0.11 4.37
C GLU A 97 -1.35 1.24 4.65
N ILE A 98 -2.09 2.34 4.51
CA ILE A 98 -1.58 3.65 4.91
C ILE A 98 -1.53 3.71 6.45
N ASP A 99 -0.37 4.05 7.01
CA ASP A 99 -0.24 4.21 8.46
C ASP A 99 -1.02 5.45 8.93
N THR A 100 -2.22 5.19 9.47
CA THR A 100 -3.13 6.24 9.99
C THR A 100 -2.65 6.89 11.28
N SER A 101 -1.58 6.39 11.90
CA SER A 101 -0.94 7.04 13.05
C SER A 101 -0.01 8.19 12.67
N THR A 102 0.29 8.33 11.36
CA THR A 102 1.11 9.41 10.80
C THR A 102 0.27 10.62 10.40
N ASP A 103 0.93 11.76 10.16
CA ASP A 103 0.28 12.97 9.64
C ASP A 103 0.03 12.91 8.12
N PHE A 104 0.24 11.76 7.48
CA PHE A 104 0.19 11.64 6.03
C PHE A 104 -1.17 12.05 5.45
N LEU A 105 -2.25 11.50 6.01
CA LEU A 105 -3.60 11.77 5.53
C LEU A 105 -4.06 13.19 5.87
N ASP A 106 -3.50 13.83 6.89
CA ASP A 106 -3.87 15.18 7.30
C ASP A 106 -3.11 16.26 6.50
N SER A 107 -1.81 16.04 6.26
CA SER A 107 -0.89 17.05 5.74
C SER A 107 -0.57 16.89 4.24
N TYR A 108 -0.62 15.66 3.70
CA TYR A 108 -0.09 15.36 2.36
C TYR A 108 -1.13 14.79 1.40
N LEU A 109 -2.08 13.98 1.89
CA LEU A 109 -3.10 13.35 1.06
C LEU A 109 -4.42 13.15 1.83
N PRO A 110 -5.37 14.11 1.77
CA PRO A 110 -6.61 14.11 2.56
C PRO A 110 -7.42 12.80 2.52
N THR A 111 -7.42 12.12 1.37
CA THR A 111 -8.13 10.86 1.17
C THR A 111 -7.38 10.01 0.17
N LEU A 112 -7.30 8.70 0.42
CA LEU A 112 -6.78 7.75 -0.56
C LEU A 112 -7.68 7.74 -1.81
N PRO A 113 -7.14 8.08 -3.00
CA PRO A 113 -7.90 7.98 -4.25
C PRO A 113 -8.33 6.55 -4.54
N ILE A 114 -9.46 6.40 -5.24
CA ILE A 114 -10.01 5.10 -5.63
C ILE A 114 -10.11 5.08 -7.16
N ASP A 115 -9.52 4.06 -7.79
CA ASP A 115 -9.61 3.83 -9.23
C ASP A 115 -11.10 3.87 -9.64
N PRO A 116 -11.47 4.57 -10.73
CA PRO A 116 -12.86 4.66 -11.19
C PRO A 116 -13.55 3.32 -11.49
N SER A 117 -12.80 2.22 -11.54
CA SER A 117 -13.30 0.85 -11.72
C SER A 117 -13.43 0.06 -10.41
N LYS A 118 -13.09 0.68 -9.27
CA LYS A 118 -13.21 0.14 -7.91
C LYS A 118 -14.29 0.89 -7.13
N THR A 119 -14.69 0.33 -5.98
CA THR A 119 -15.86 0.81 -5.23
C THR A 119 -15.54 1.42 -3.87
N ASN A 120 -14.38 1.13 -3.29
CA ASN A 120 -13.99 1.59 -1.96
C ASN A 120 -12.46 1.59 -1.79
N ALA A 121 -11.98 2.15 -0.68
CA ALA A 121 -10.56 2.25 -0.37
C ALA A 121 -9.92 0.94 0.15
N ALA A 122 -10.71 -0.12 0.40
CA ALA A 122 -10.14 -1.42 0.76
C ALA A 122 -9.38 -2.04 -0.43
N ASP A 123 -9.77 -1.68 -1.66
CA ASP A 123 -9.02 -1.92 -2.89
C ASP A 123 -8.99 -0.61 -3.70
N SER A 124 -7.97 0.21 -3.48
CA SER A 124 -7.84 1.49 -4.18
C SER A 124 -7.61 1.32 -5.68
N GLY A 125 -7.14 0.16 -6.14
CA GLY A 125 -6.68 -0.06 -7.51
C GLY A 125 -5.39 0.68 -7.88
N TYR A 126 -4.75 1.37 -6.94
CA TYR A 126 -3.43 1.99 -7.11
C TYR A 126 -2.37 1.17 -6.40
N TYR A 127 -1.17 1.07 -6.95
CA TYR A 127 -0.10 0.24 -6.41
C TYR A 127 1.20 1.01 -6.21
N ILE A 128 2.06 0.44 -5.36
CA ILE A 128 3.45 0.82 -5.17
C ILE A 128 4.31 -0.41 -5.47
N GLU A 129 5.38 -0.20 -6.22
CA GLU A 129 6.48 -1.15 -6.41
C GLU A 129 7.79 -0.40 -6.10
N GLY A 130 8.81 -1.12 -5.64
CA GLY A 130 10.13 -0.55 -5.41
C GLY A 130 11.21 -1.40 -6.06
N ASP A 131 12.23 -0.75 -6.61
CA ASP A 131 13.43 -1.43 -7.07
C ASP A 131 14.42 -1.56 -5.91
N PRO A 132 14.68 -2.79 -5.39
CA PRO A 132 15.59 -3.00 -4.27
C PRO A 132 17.05 -2.64 -4.60
N SER A 133 17.40 -2.58 -5.90
CA SER A 133 18.76 -2.25 -6.36
C SER A 133 19.04 -0.75 -6.30
N THR A 134 18.02 0.08 -6.54
CA THR A 134 18.16 1.55 -6.62
C THR A 134 17.49 2.29 -5.47
N GLY A 135 16.58 1.62 -4.75
CA GLY A 135 15.68 2.22 -3.75
C GLY A 135 14.60 3.10 -4.37
N GLN A 136 14.43 3.07 -5.70
CA GLN A 136 13.46 3.90 -6.41
C GLN A 136 12.07 3.26 -6.30
N ILE A 137 11.05 4.11 -6.13
CA ILE A 137 9.65 3.68 -6.10
C ILE A 137 8.94 4.05 -7.39
N THR A 138 8.07 3.16 -7.85
CA THR A 138 7.07 3.40 -8.88
C THR A 138 5.67 3.35 -8.26
N ILE A 139 4.85 4.36 -8.55
CA ILE A 139 3.42 4.36 -8.22
C ILE A 139 2.63 4.23 -9.51
N GLY A 140 1.61 3.38 -9.53
CA GLY A 140 0.78 3.15 -10.72
C GLY A 140 -0.65 2.72 -10.43
N ALA A 141 -1.41 2.39 -11.48
CA ALA A 141 -2.77 1.87 -11.39
C ALA A 141 -2.85 0.44 -11.93
N CYS A 142 -3.58 -0.45 -11.26
CA CYS A 142 -3.66 -1.89 -11.60
C CYS A 142 -4.46 -2.19 -12.86
N SER A 143 -5.43 -1.34 -13.18
CA SER A 143 -6.34 -1.53 -14.32
C SER A 143 -5.68 -1.18 -15.67
N TYR A 144 -4.37 -0.90 -15.69
CA TYR A 144 -3.66 -0.40 -16.84
C TYR A 144 -2.26 -1.00 -16.92
N ASP A 145 -1.96 -1.69 -18.02
CA ASP A 145 -0.75 -2.49 -18.17
C ASP A 145 0.28 -1.82 -19.11
N GLN A 146 0.32 -0.50 -19.14
CA GLN A 146 1.31 0.26 -19.91
C GLN A 146 1.92 1.39 -19.08
N ALA A 147 3.19 1.70 -19.35
CA ALA A 147 4.04 2.72 -18.71
C ALA A 147 3.47 4.16 -18.68
N ALA A 148 2.26 4.38 -19.18
CA ALA A 148 1.65 5.70 -19.33
C ALA A 148 0.96 6.22 -18.07
N VAL A 149 0.65 5.39 -17.07
CA VAL A 149 0.04 5.82 -15.79
C VAL A 149 0.89 5.37 -14.60
N THR A 150 2.20 5.32 -14.80
CA THR A 150 3.17 5.14 -13.72
C THR A 150 3.90 6.45 -13.48
N ASN A 151 4.15 6.79 -12.22
CA ASN A 151 4.98 7.92 -11.85
C ASN A 151 6.04 7.45 -10.86
N GLN A 152 7.30 7.75 -11.17
CA GLN A 152 8.42 7.46 -10.30
C GLN A 152 8.80 8.74 -9.55
N PRO A 153 8.34 8.93 -8.30
CA PRO A 153 8.85 10.02 -7.49
C PRO A 153 10.36 9.89 -7.34
N LYS A 154 11.08 11.02 -7.43
CA LYS A 154 12.52 11.08 -7.16
C LYS A 154 12.78 11.00 -5.64
N ILE A 155 12.45 9.86 -5.06
CA ILE A 155 12.74 9.50 -3.68
C ILE A 155 13.51 8.18 -3.66
N LYS A 156 14.41 8.06 -2.69
CA LYS A 156 14.99 6.78 -2.31
C LYS A 156 14.30 6.38 -1.02
N ALA A 157 13.49 5.33 -1.08
CA ALA A 157 12.98 4.69 0.11
C ALA A 157 13.83 3.46 0.41
N THR A 158 13.79 3.02 1.66
CA THR A 158 14.31 1.71 2.04
C THR A 158 13.38 0.65 1.45
N VAL A 159 13.67 0.22 0.22
CA VAL A 159 13.02 -0.92 -0.42
C VAL A 159 13.67 -2.17 0.15
N LEU A 160 12.92 -2.90 0.98
CA LEU A 160 13.36 -4.13 1.63
C LEU A 160 12.63 -5.30 0.98
N ASP A 161 13.37 -6.15 0.28
CA ASP A 161 12.85 -7.43 -0.21
C ASP A 161 13.00 -8.48 0.90
N CYS A 162 11.94 -8.65 1.69
CA CYS A 162 11.89 -9.64 2.77
C CYS A 162 11.38 -11.02 2.32
N GLY A 163 11.31 -11.24 1.00
CA GLY A 163 10.73 -12.44 0.42
C GLY A 163 9.25 -12.60 0.75
N THR A 164 8.75 -13.84 0.72
CA THR A 164 7.32 -14.15 0.92
C THR A 164 6.93 -14.41 2.37
N ALA A 165 7.91 -14.57 3.25
CA ALA A 165 7.71 -14.92 4.66
C ALA A 165 8.10 -13.80 5.63
N GLY A 166 8.87 -12.82 5.16
CA GLY A 166 9.25 -11.66 5.95
C GLY A 166 8.33 -10.47 5.69
N ILE A 167 8.31 -9.55 6.64
CA ILE A 167 7.56 -8.30 6.59
C ILE A 167 8.51 -7.14 6.82
N ALA A 168 8.60 -6.17 5.92
CA ALA A 168 9.39 -4.96 6.21
C ALA A 168 8.60 -4.02 7.10
N TYR A 169 9.22 -3.62 8.21
CA TYR A 169 8.64 -2.67 9.14
C TYR A 169 9.75 -1.87 9.81
N ASN A 170 9.57 -0.55 9.85
CA ASN A 170 10.53 0.40 10.42
C ASN A 170 11.99 0.24 9.90
N GLY A 171 12.15 -0.10 8.61
CA GLY A 171 13.47 -0.19 7.98
C GLY A 171 14.22 -1.51 8.12
N SER A 172 13.59 -2.56 8.69
CA SER A 172 14.16 -3.90 8.79
C SER A 172 13.17 -4.96 8.31
N CYS A 173 13.66 -6.11 7.86
CA CYS A 173 12.83 -7.27 7.55
C CYS A 173 12.59 -8.09 8.81
N TRP A 174 11.32 -8.26 9.17
CA TRP A 174 10.88 -9.02 10.32
C TRP A 174 10.36 -10.38 9.89
N TYR A 175 10.56 -11.39 10.71
CA TYR A 175 10.13 -12.77 10.44
C TYR A 175 9.54 -13.39 11.69
N ILE A 176 8.37 -13.99 11.58
CA ILE A 176 7.71 -14.67 12.69
C ILE A 176 8.12 -16.13 12.77
N ALA A 177 8.37 -16.63 13.97
CA ALA A 177 8.59 -18.05 14.20
C ALA A 177 7.39 -18.90 13.73
N ALA A 178 7.69 -20.00 13.03
CA ALA A 178 6.67 -20.89 12.45
C ALA A 178 5.73 -21.50 13.50
N ALA A 179 6.22 -21.74 14.71
CA ALA A 179 5.46 -22.30 15.82
C ALA A 179 5.90 -21.69 17.16
N ALA A 180 5.09 -21.87 18.20
CA ALA A 180 5.46 -21.49 19.55
C ALA A 180 6.57 -22.40 20.07
N ALA A 181 7.68 -21.81 20.51
CA ALA A 181 8.84 -22.54 21.00
C ALA A 181 9.74 -21.61 21.81
N ALA A 182 10.54 -22.20 22.71
CA ALA A 182 11.56 -21.46 23.45
C ALA A 182 12.79 -21.20 22.56
N VAL A 183 12.64 -20.29 21.60
CA VAL A 183 13.67 -19.95 20.59
C VAL A 183 14.01 -18.47 20.66
N ASN A 184 15.23 -18.13 20.22
CA ASN A 184 15.72 -16.77 20.07
C ASN A 184 15.76 -16.34 18.59
N CYS A 185 15.99 -15.06 18.33
CA CYS A 185 15.97 -14.55 16.97
C CYS A 185 17.13 -15.04 16.11
N THR A 186 18.30 -15.31 16.69
CA THR A 186 19.39 -15.99 15.97
C THR A 186 18.93 -17.33 15.38
N TYR A 187 18.17 -18.13 16.14
CA TYR A 187 17.63 -19.40 15.65
C TYR A 187 16.52 -19.19 14.62
N VAL A 188 15.60 -18.26 14.85
CA VAL A 188 14.50 -17.97 13.91
C VAL A 188 15.05 -17.56 12.55
N CYS A 189 15.99 -16.61 12.51
CA CYS A 189 16.59 -16.14 11.26
C CYS A 189 17.37 -17.25 10.55
N SER A 190 18.27 -17.94 11.26
CA SER A 190 19.18 -18.92 10.64
C SER A 190 18.49 -20.23 10.27
N ALA A 191 17.74 -20.85 11.19
CA ALA A 191 17.11 -22.15 10.97
C ALA A 191 15.77 -22.05 10.25
N GLY A 192 15.05 -20.94 10.43
CA GLY A 192 13.74 -20.72 9.80
C GLY A 192 13.85 -20.20 8.37
N PHE A 193 14.80 -19.30 8.11
CA PHE A 193 14.81 -18.50 6.88
C PHE A 193 16.18 -18.44 6.17
N SER A 194 17.23 -19.07 6.72
CA SER A 194 18.61 -18.98 6.21
C SER A 194 19.16 -17.54 6.18
N LEU A 195 18.76 -16.73 7.16
CA LEU A 195 19.13 -15.32 7.33
C LEU A 195 19.93 -15.09 8.62
N THR A 196 20.50 -13.90 8.77
CA THR A 196 21.21 -13.46 9.97
C THR A 196 20.32 -12.55 10.81
N CYS A 197 20.42 -12.61 12.14
CA CYS A 197 19.66 -11.70 13.01
C CYS A 197 20.26 -10.29 13.01
N ASP A 198 19.41 -9.27 12.86
CA ASP A 198 19.79 -7.85 12.95
C ASP A 198 19.69 -7.35 14.40
N GLY A 199 20.83 -7.29 15.08
CA GLY A 199 20.90 -6.77 16.45
C GLY A 199 20.92 -5.24 16.54
N GLY A 200 20.96 -4.53 15.40
CA GLY A 200 20.99 -3.07 15.36
C GLY A 200 19.60 -2.41 15.42
N VAL A 201 18.53 -3.20 15.36
CA VAL A 201 17.15 -2.70 15.31
C VAL A 201 16.69 -2.29 16.70
N THR A 202 16.32 -1.03 16.87
CA THR A 202 15.75 -0.54 18.12
C THR A 202 14.26 -0.89 18.21
N PRO A 203 13.76 -1.25 19.40
CA PRO A 203 12.44 -1.85 19.59
C PRO A 203 11.28 -0.85 19.59
N THR A 204 11.41 0.33 18.98
CA THR A 204 10.27 1.27 18.81
C THR A 204 9.31 0.76 17.73
N VAL A 205 9.04 -0.54 17.70
CA VAL A 205 8.12 -1.19 16.78
C VAL A 205 6.82 -1.46 17.50
N ASN A 206 5.71 -1.05 16.88
CA ASN A 206 4.39 -1.39 17.39
C ASN A 206 4.17 -2.91 17.17
N SER A 207 4.39 -3.70 18.22
CA SER A 207 4.33 -5.16 18.15
C SER A 207 2.96 -5.67 17.68
N CYS A 208 1.88 -4.95 18.01
CA CYS A 208 0.53 -5.30 17.60
C CYS A 208 0.31 -5.11 16.11
N GLU A 209 0.75 -3.99 15.56
CA GLU A 209 0.69 -3.73 14.14
C GLU A 209 1.49 -4.77 13.36
N LEU A 210 2.71 -5.05 13.80
CA LEU A 210 3.57 -6.06 13.18
C LEU A 210 2.92 -7.46 13.23
N ASN A 211 2.34 -7.87 14.36
CA ASN A 211 1.60 -9.13 14.47
C ASN A 211 0.43 -9.19 13.49
N ARG A 212 -0.32 -8.09 13.32
CA ARG A 212 -1.43 -8.03 12.35
C ARG A 212 -0.97 -8.23 10.92
N GLN A 213 0.23 -7.72 10.56
CA GLN A 213 0.80 -7.97 9.23
C GLN A 213 1.11 -9.45 8.99
N PHE A 214 1.51 -10.19 10.03
CA PHE A 214 1.64 -11.65 9.98
C PHE A 214 0.28 -12.41 10.05
N GLY A 215 -0.84 -11.71 9.91
CA GLY A 215 -2.19 -12.29 9.94
C GLY A 215 -2.66 -12.69 11.34
N VAL A 216 -2.00 -12.21 12.39
CA VAL A 216 -2.36 -12.49 13.78
C VAL A 216 -3.42 -11.50 14.24
N SER A 217 -4.69 -11.92 14.23
CA SER A 217 -5.84 -11.09 14.63
C SER A 217 -6.13 -11.13 16.14
N ALA A 218 -5.44 -11.99 16.90
CA ALA A 218 -5.74 -12.29 18.29
C ALA A 218 -5.15 -11.29 19.31
N CYS A 219 -4.52 -10.18 18.91
CA CYS A 219 -4.01 -9.16 19.84
C CYS A 219 -5.19 -8.45 20.55
N GLY A 220 -5.77 -9.08 21.58
CA GLY A 220 -6.92 -8.56 22.33
C GLY A 220 -6.59 -7.36 23.23
N ALA A 221 -5.31 -7.18 23.60
CA ALA A 221 -4.77 -6.00 24.23
C ALA A 221 -3.27 -5.90 23.92
N CYS A 222 -2.83 -4.75 23.39
CA CYS A 222 -1.42 -4.37 23.36
C CYS A 222 -1.07 -3.94 24.78
N SER A 223 -0.73 -4.90 25.64
CA SER A 223 -0.23 -4.54 26.95
C SER A 223 1.27 -4.31 26.83
N ASN A 224 1.73 -3.14 27.24
CA ASN A 224 3.12 -2.93 27.68
C ASN A 224 3.32 -3.75 28.96
N THR A 225 3.19 -5.07 28.87
CA THR A 225 3.55 -5.98 29.94
C THR A 225 5.07 -6.05 29.95
N THR A 226 5.67 -5.02 30.53
CA THR A 226 6.86 -5.17 31.38
C THR A 226 6.62 -6.19 32.51
N GLY A 227 5.36 -6.60 32.73
CA GLY A 227 4.93 -7.67 33.62
C GLY A 227 5.24 -9.08 33.10
N ALA A 228 6.52 -9.45 33.10
CA ALA A 228 6.96 -10.77 33.54
C ALA A 228 8.49 -10.84 33.79
N GLY A 229 9.27 -9.75 33.79
CA GLY A 229 10.72 -9.86 34.03
C GLY A 229 11.46 -10.80 33.06
N LEU A 230 10.86 -11.06 31.90
CA LEU A 230 11.39 -11.95 30.89
C LEU A 230 11.67 -11.15 29.61
N ALA A 231 12.90 -11.32 29.16
CA ALA A 231 13.61 -10.67 28.09
C ALA A 231 13.20 -11.21 26.70
N TYR A 232 12.28 -10.56 25.99
CA TYR A 232 11.75 -11.10 24.72
C TYR A 232 11.80 -10.10 23.57
N SER A 233 12.04 -10.62 22.36
CA SER A 233 11.73 -9.94 21.10
C SER A 233 10.21 -9.78 20.90
N PRO A 234 9.74 -8.88 20.02
CA PRO A 234 8.31 -8.69 19.80
C PRO A 234 7.64 -10.00 19.38
N GLY A 235 6.38 -10.23 19.71
CA GLY A 235 5.74 -11.49 19.33
C GLY A 235 4.35 -11.70 19.91
N ILE A 236 3.86 -12.94 19.85
CA ILE A 236 2.57 -13.33 20.42
C ILE A 236 2.71 -14.50 21.39
N TYR A 237 1.99 -14.42 22.51
CA TYR A 237 1.72 -15.54 23.40
C TYR A 237 0.53 -16.35 22.90
N THR A 238 0.78 -17.59 22.53
CA THR A 238 -0.26 -18.42 21.90
C THR A 238 -1.36 -18.88 22.85
N LEU A 239 -1.13 -18.89 24.18
CA LEU A 239 -2.16 -19.31 25.15
C LEU A 239 -3.19 -18.22 25.43
N THR A 240 -2.80 -16.95 25.46
CA THR A 240 -3.68 -15.83 25.82
C THR A 240 -4.01 -14.92 24.65
N GLY A 241 -3.30 -15.05 23.52
CA GLY A 241 -3.38 -14.11 22.40
C GLY A 241 -2.70 -12.75 22.67
N ALA A 242 -2.04 -12.58 23.82
CA ALA A 242 -1.38 -11.33 24.17
C ALA A 242 -0.15 -11.10 23.28
N CYS A 243 0.03 -9.86 22.83
CA CYS A 243 1.17 -9.44 22.02
C CYS A 243 2.20 -8.75 22.92
N TYR A 244 3.48 -9.09 22.74
CA TYR A 244 4.58 -8.57 23.55
C TYR A 244 5.35 -7.52 22.78
N GLU A 245 5.62 -6.39 23.43
CA GLU A 245 6.64 -5.43 23.00
C GLU A 245 8.01 -5.87 23.48
N ASP A 246 9.03 -5.46 22.73
CA ASP A 246 10.41 -5.75 23.05
C ASP A 246 10.91 -4.87 24.20
N SER A 247 11.56 -5.52 25.16
CA SER A 247 12.13 -4.91 26.36
C SER A 247 13.63 -5.18 26.51
N GLN A 248 14.26 -5.78 25.50
CA GLN A 248 15.68 -6.13 25.48
C GLN A 248 16.50 -5.10 24.69
N ALA A 249 17.71 -4.86 25.17
CA ALA A 249 18.75 -4.18 24.39
C ALA A 249 19.42 -5.12 23.36
N ASP A 250 19.22 -6.45 23.48
CA ASP A 250 19.74 -7.48 22.58
C ASP A 250 18.61 -8.36 22.05
N VAL A 251 18.05 -7.97 20.91
CA VAL A 251 16.92 -8.64 20.23
C VAL A 251 17.30 -10.04 19.73
N CYS A 252 18.58 -10.30 19.47
CA CYS A 252 19.02 -11.52 18.81
C CYS A 252 19.12 -12.72 19.76
N ASN A 253 19.60 -12.48 20.98
CA ASN A 253 19.87 -13.56 21.93
C ASN A 253 18.73 -13.80 22.94
N GLY A 254 17.79 -12.86 23.08
CA GLY A 254 16.58 -13.03 23.89
C GLY A 254 15.75 -14.22 23.43
N SER A 255 15.48 -15.18 24.32
CA SER A 255 14.69 -16.38 24.03
C SER A 255 13.29 -16.25 24.59
N THR A 256 12.28 -16.59 23.80
CA THR A 256 10.87 -16.61 24.21
C THR A 256 10.53 -17.80 25.11
N SER A 257 9.37 -17.77 25.76
CA SER A 257 8.84 -18.95 26.46
C SER A 257 8.41 -20.03 25.46
N ALA A 258 8.19 -21.27 25.93
CA ALA A 258 7.69 -22.38 25.10
C ALA A 258 6.36 -22.09 24.37
N TYR A 259 5.60 -21.09 24.84
CA TYR A 259 4.32 -20.68 24.26
C TYR A 259 4.40 -19.37 23.48
N GLY A 260 5.59 -18.76 23.40
CA GLY A 260 5.86 -17.55 22.64
C GLY A 260 6.20 -17.84 21.19
N ARG A 261 5.71 -16.98 20.29
CA ARG A 261 6.12 -16.93 18.89
C ARG A 261 6.84 -15.60 18.65
N PRO A 262 8.18 -15.57 18.70
CA PRO A 262 8.93 -14.35 18.47
C PRO A 262 8.84 -13.91 17.00
N ILE A 263 8.85 -12.60 16.81
CA ILE A 263 9.03 -11.88 15.57
C ILE A 263 10.41 -11.24 15.63
N CYS A 264 11.23 -11.55 14.64
CA CYS A 264 12.65 -11.33 14.69
C CYS A 264 13.13 -10.52 13.50
N PRO A 265 13.97 -9.50 13.69
CA PRO A 265 14.56 -8.77 12.60
C PRO A 265 15.70 -9.62 12.00
N CYS A 266 15.63 -9.89 10.70
CA CYS A 266 16.62 -10.68 9.97
C CYS A 266 17.04 -9.99 8.67
N TYR A 267 18.25 -10.26 8.19
CA TYR A 267 18.80 -9.80 6.91
C TYR A 267 19.71 -10.84 6.25
#